data_AF-A0A3L8SPL0-F1
#
_entry.id   AF-A0A3L8SPL0-F1
#
_cell.length_a   1.000
_cell.length_b   1.000
_cell.length_c   1.000
_cell.angle_alpha   90.00
_cell.angle_beta   90.00
_cell.angle_gamma   90.00
#
_symmetry.space_group_name_H-M   'P 1'
#
loop_
_entity.id
_entity.type
_entity.pdbx_description
1 polymer ?
#
loop_
_entity_poly.entity_id
_entity_poly.type
_entity_poly.pdbx_seq_one_letter_code
_entity_poly.pdbx_strand_id
1 'polypeptide(L)'
;MTPGVKPGCPGHCSSYGNLCHNGGKCVEKYNGYFCDCTNSAYEGPFCKEEVSALFEAGTSVTYTFQEPYPVTKNASTSSSAIYVDAVVSKENIAFSFLTAHTPSLLLYINTYFHEYLAVILSKN
;
A
#
# COMPACT_ATOMS: atom_id res chain seq x y z
N MET A 1 -35.01 -20.76 22.62
CA MET A 1 -33.71 -21.32 22.20
C MET A 1 -33.99 -22.35 21.13
N THR A 2 -33.70 -22.06 19.86
CA THR A 2 -33.92 -22.98 18.74
C THR A 2 -32.76 -24.00 18.67
N PRO A 3 -33.01 -25.31 18.86
CA PRO A 3 -31.97 -26.33 18.75
C PRO A 3 -31.32 -26.28 17.36
N GLY A 4 -29.98 -26.23 17.31
CA GLY A 4 -29.22 -26.17 16.06
C GLY A 4 -28.86 -24.77 15.55
N VAL A 5 -29.31 -23.70 16.22
CA VAL A 5 -28.92 -22.33 15.85
C VAL A 5 -27.94 -21.79 16.90
N LYS A 6 -26.68 -21.61 16.50
CA LYS A 6 -25.73 -20.80 17.30
C LYS A 6 -26.01 -19.32 17.02
N PRO A 7 -26.22 -18.49 18.06
CA PRO A 7 -26.30 -17.05 17.88
C PRO A 7 -24.94 -16.50 17.43
N GLY A 8 -24.96 -15.67 16.39
CA GLY A 8 -23.77 -15.07 15.78
C GLY A 8 -23.23 -15.91 14.62
N CYS A 9 -23.08 -15.28 13.45
CA CYS A 9 -22.17 -15.75 12.41
C CYS A 9 -20.82 -15.05 12.68
N PRO A 10 -19.87 -15.67 13.41
CA PRO A 10 -18.61 -15.00 13.76
C PRO A 10 -17.72 -14.70 12.55
N GLY A 11 -18.11 -15.15 11.35
CA GLY A 11 -17.36 -14.97 10.11
C GLY A 11 -16.15 -15.90 10.04
N HIS A 12 -15.77 -16.31 8.84
CA HIS A 12 -14.56 -17.06 8.56
C HIS A 12 -13.30 -16.35 9.06
N CYS A 13 -13.22 -15.02 8.98
CA CYS A 13 -12.04 -14.29 9.45
C CYS A 13 -11.76 -14.40 10.95
N SER A 14 -12.77 -14.69 11.77
CA SER A 14 -12.55 -14.94 13.21
C SER A 14 -11.75 -16.22 13.47
N SER A 15 -11.90 -17.23 12.60
CA SER A 15 -11.28 -18.55 12.75
C SER A 15 -10.04 -18.72 11.89
N TYR A 16 -10.03 -18.09 10.70
CA TYR A 16 -9.01 -18.27 9.68
C TYR A 16 -8.20 -16.99 9.40
N GLY A 17 -8.50 -15.88 10.07
CA GLY A 17 -7.83 -14.59 9.81
C GLY A 17 -6.33 -14.62 10.08
N ASN A 18 -5.87 -15.46 11.00
CA ASN A 18 -4.45 -15.68 11.28
C ASN A 18 -3.70 -16.42 10.17
N LEU A 19 -4.41 -16.95 9.16
CA LEU A 19 -3.80 -17.56 7.97
C LEU A 19 -3.39 -16.51 6.93
N CYS A 20 -3.80 -15.25 7.06
CA CYS A 20 -3.28 -14.16 6.26
C CYS A 20 -1.95 -13.68 6.85
N HIS A 21 -0.85 -13.86 6.13
CA HIS A 21 0.49 -13.54 6.59
C HIS A 21 0.97 -12.16 6.12
N ASN A 22 2.12 -11.71 6.62
CA ASN A 22 2.87 -10.56 6.10
C ASN A 22 2.07 -9.25 6.00
N GLY A 23 1.17 -9.02 6.96
CA GLY A 23 0.32 -7.82 6.98
C GLY A 23 -0.93 -7.91 6.10
N GLY A 24 -1.20 -9.07 5.49
CA GLY A 24 -2.42 -9.34 4.74
C GLY A 24 -3.67 -9.23 5.62
N LYS A 25 -4.71 -8.58 5.09
CA LYS A 25 -5.98 -8.38 5.80
C LYS A 25 -6.98 -9.47 5.42
N CYS A 26 -7.54 -10.17 6.40
CA CYS A 26 -8.64 -11.10 6.14
C CYS A 26 -9.91 -10.33 5.77
N VAL A 27 -10.56 -10.74 4.67
CA VAL A 27 -11.81 -10.18 4.19
C VAL A 27 -12.87 -11.27 4.06
N GLU A 28 -14.00 -11.07 4.74
CA GLU A 28 -15.13 -11.99 4.75
C GLU A 28 -15.85 -12.01 3.39
N LYS A 29 -16.31 -13.19 2.95
CA LYS A 29 -17.15 -13.39 1.77
C LYS A 29 -18.39 -14.19 2.13
N TYR A 30 -19.42 -14.11 1.27
CA TYR A 30 -20.68 -14.84 1.47
C TYR A 30 -20.49 -16.38 1.58
N ASN A 31 -19.45 -16.93 0.95
CA ASN A 31 -19.12 -18.36 0.95
C ASN A 31 -17.64 -18.59 1.26
N GLY A 32 -17.08 -17.87 2.23
CA GLY A 32 -15.70 -18.06 2.68
C GLY A 32 -14.99 -16.78 3.09
N TYR A 33 -13.69 -16.74 2.87
CA TYR A 33 -12.85 -15.56 3.08
C TYR A 33 -11.76 -15.49 2.01
N PHE A 34 -11.05 -14.38 1.95
CA PHE A 34 -9.79 -14.26 1.23
C PHE A 34 -8.85 -13.30 1.98
N CYS A 35 -7.56 -13.38 1.69
CA CYS A 35 -6.57 -12.44 2.20
C CYS A 35 -6.36 -11.32 1.17
N ASP A 36 -6.59 -10.08 1.59
CA ASP A 36 -6.22 -8.88 0.84
C ASP A 36 -4.76 -8.54 1.14
N CYS A 37 -3.89 -8.76 0.15
CA CYS A 37 -2.46 -8.51 0.24
C CYS A 37 -2.04 -7.16 -0.39
N THR A 38 -2.99 -6.31 -0.82
CA THR A 38 -2.73 -5.09 -1.62
C THR A 38 -1.76 -4.12 -0.95
N ASN A 39 -1.80 -4.05 0.38
CA ASN A 39 -0.92 -3.18 1.18
C ASN A 39 0.31 -3.92 1.73
N SER A 40 0.71 -5.03 1.09
CA SER A 40 1.87 -5.83 1.46
C SER A 40 2.76 -6.07 0.24
N ALA A 41 4.02 -6.44 0.48
CA ALA A 41 4.94 -6.87 -0.58
C ALA A 41 4.79 -8.35 -0.95
N TYR A 42 3.61 -8.94 -0.70
CA TYR A 42 3.34 -10.36 -0.89
C TYR A 42 2.03 -10.58 -1.65
N GLU A 43 1.94 -11.72 -2.31
CA GLU A 43 0.77 -12.19 -3.03
C GLU A 43 0.39 -13.64 -2.67
N GLY A 44 -0.51 -14.20 -3.47
CA GLY A 44 -1.08 -15.52 -3.27
C GLY A 44 -2.25 -15.52 -2.28
N PRO A 45 -2.92 -16.67 -2.11
CA PRO A 45 -4.15 -16.78 -1.32
C PRO A 45 -3.99 -16.46 0.17
N PHE A 46 -2.76 -16.52 0.68
CA PHE A 46 -2.41 -16.34 2.09
C PHE A 46 -1.33 -15.26 2.33
N CYS A 47 -1.01 -14.46 1.30
CA CYS A 47 0.03 -13.41 1.34
C CYS A 47 1.41 -13.95 1.76
N LYS A 48 1.84 -15.09 1.18
CA LYS A 48 3.13 -15.75 1.49
C LYS A 48 4.13 -15.68 0.34
N GLU A 49 3.66 -15.43 -0.86
CA GLU A 49 4.49 -15.39 -2.06
C GLU A 49 5.08 -13.99 -2.15
N GLU A 50 6.40 -13.86 -2.10
CA GLU A 50 7.05 -12.55 -2.16
C GLU A 50 6.93 -11.95 -3.56
N VAL A 51 6.50 -10.69 -3.65
CA VAL A 51 6.53 -9.92 -4.89
C VAL A 51 7.78 -9.06 -4.88
N SER A 52 8.74 -9.39 -5.75
CA SER A 52 10.02 -8.69 -5.87
C SER A 52 10.40 -8.47 -7.34
N ALA A 53 11.36 -7.57 -7.55
CA ALA A 53 11.94 -7.30 -8.86
C ALA A 53 13.47 -7.41 -8.78
N LEU A 54 14.08 -7.99 -9.81
CA LEU A 54 15.53 -8.05 -9.96
C LEU A 54 15.99 -6.91 -10.86
N PHE A 55 16.97 -6.14 -10.39
CA PHE A 55 17.55 -5.03 -11.14
C PHE A 55 19.01 -5.33 -11.46
N GLU A 56 19.35 -5.32 -12.75
CA GLU A 56 20.75 -5.29 -13.19
C GLU A 56 21.29 -3.86 -13.18
N ALA A 57 22.61 -3.72 -13.24
CA ALA A 57 23.26 -2.42 -13.27
C ALA A 57 22.75 -1.57 -14.45
N GLY A 58 22.28 -0.35 -14.14
CA GLY A 58 21.74 0.58 -15.13
C GLY A 58 20.26 0.38 -15.47
N THR A 59 19.58 -0.59 -14.85
CA THR A 59 18.12 -0.77 -15.00
C THR A 59 17.36 0.01 -13.94
N SER A 60 16.15 0.47 -14.27
CA SER A 60 15.24 1.11 -13.33
C SER A 60 13.79 0.93 -13.77
N VAL A 61 12.87 1.03 -12.80
CA VAL A 61 11.44 1.14 -13.05
C VAL A 61 11.02 2.55 -12.65
N THR A 62 10.39 3.27 -13.57
CA THR A 62 9.92 4.64 -13.35
C THR A 62 8.40 4.64 -13.44
N TYR A 63 7.75 5.12 -12.39
CA TYR A 63 6.31 5.36 -12.39
C TYR A 63 6.05 6.86 -12.40
N THR A 64 5.30 7.34 -13.39
CA THR A 64 4.88 8.74 -13.49
C THR A 64 3.44 8.85 -13.02
N PHE A 65 3.22 9.51 -11.88
CA PHE A 65 1.87 9.80 -11.41
C PHE A 65 1.16 10.70 -12.43
N GLN A 66 0.07 10.21 -13.00
CA GLN A 66 -0.85 11.04 -13.76
C GLN A 66 -1.71 11.81 -12.77
N GLU A 67 -1.58 13.14 -12.74
CA GLU A 67 -2.55 13.96 -12.01
C GLU A 67 -3.93 13.73 -12.62
N PRO A 68 -4.97 13.40 -11.82
CA PRO A 68 -6.32 13.41 -12.34
C PRO A 68 -6.60 14.82 -12.85
N TYR A 69 -6.92 14.94 -14.14
CA TYR A 69 -7.39 16.20 -14.73
C TYR A 69 -8.37 16.88 -13.78
N PRO A 70 -8.25 18.19 -13.50
CA PRO A 70 -9.23 18.87 -12.68
C PRO A 70 -10.57 18.87 -13.43
N VAL A 71 -11.41 17.87 -13.15
CA VAL A 71 -12.82 17.95 -13.46
C VAL A 71 -13.31 19.09 -12.58
N THR A 72 -13.58 20.23 -13.22
CA THR A 72 -14.08 21.47 -12.65
C THR A 72 -15.13 21.15 -11.58
N LYS A 73 -14.73 21.14 -10.30
CA LYS A 73 -15.69 21.26 -9.21
C LYS A 73 -16.24 22.67 -9.33
N ASN A 74 -17.49 22.79 -9.79
CA ASN A 74 -18.22 24.05 -9.76
C ASN A 74 -18.10 24.66 -8.36
N ALA A 75 -17.31 25.72 -8.25
CA ALA A 75 -17.12 26.49 -7.04
C ALA A 75 -18.38 27.34 -6.81
N SER A 76 -19.40 26.72 -6.23
CA SER A 76 -20.59 27.44 -5.75
C SER A 76 -21.07 26.90 -4.40
N THR A 77 -20.15 26.60 -3.50
CA THR A 77 -20.44 26.52 -2.06
C THR A 77 -19.31 27.15 -1.25
N SER A 78 -19.55 28.41 -0.87
CA SER A 78 -19.01 29.14 0.28
C SER A 78 -17.51 29.09 0.55
N SER A 79 -16.82 30.18 0.16
CA SER A 79 -15.51 30.58 0.68
C SER A 79 -15.54 30.65 2.21
N SER A 80 -14.92 29.68 2.88
CA SER A 80 -14.57 29.74 4.30
C SER A 80 -13.14 29.23 4.44
N ALA A 81 -12.23 30.11 4.87
CA ALA A 81 -10.81 29.83 5.11
C ALA A 81 -10.54 28.88 6.31
N ILE A 82 -11.47 27.96 6.60
CA ILE A 82 -11.46 27.07 7.78
C ILE A 82 -11.49 25.57 7.38
N TYR A 83 -11.64 25.24 6.08
CA TYR A 83 -11.56 23.85 5.57
C TYR A 83 -10.40 23.58 4.60
N VAL A 84 -9.38 24.44 4.58
CA VAL A 84 -8.04 23.95 4.20
C VAL A 84 -7.35 23.61 5.52
N ASP A 85 -7.89 22.61 6.21
CA ASP A 85 -7.01 21.77 7.02
C ASP A 85 -6.06 21.19 5.98
N ALA A 86 -4.86 21.77 5.92
CA ALA A 86 -3.77 21.20 5.17
C ALA A 86 -3.54 19.85 5.83
N VAL A 87 -4.28 18.84 5.37
CA VAL A 87 -4.02 17.44 5.65
C VAL A 87 -2.59 17.27 5.17
N VAL A 88 -1.65 17.39 6.10
CA VAL A 88 -0.27 16.98 5.90
C VAL A 88 -0.39 15.52 5.55
N SER A 89 -0.35 15.22 4.26
CA SER A 89 -0.45 13.86 3.75
C SER A 89 0.78 13.15 4.27
N LYS A 90 0.64 12.43 5.38
CA LYS A 90 1.71 11.59 5.91
C LYS A 90 1.93 10.47 4.89
N GLU A 91 3.04 10.54 4.19
CA GLU A 91 3.45 9.48 3.27
C GLU A 91 4.18 8.40 4.07
N ASN A 92 3.73 7.15 3.96
CA ASN A 92 4.43 6.00 4.52
C ASN A 92 5.00 5.19 3.35
N ILE A 93 6.32 5.20 3.20
CA ILE A 93 7.02 4.42 2.20
C ILE A 93 7.77 3.29 2.92
N ALA A 94 7.50 2.05 2.51
CA ALA A 94 8.17 0.87 3.02
C ALA A 94 8.56 -0.04 1.86
N PHE A 95 9.82 -0.45 1.81
CA PHE A 95 10.33 -1.43 0.86
C PHE A 95 11.46 -2.23 1.50
N SER A 96 11.73 -3.42 0.96
CA SER A 96 12.86 -4.26 1.32
C SER A 96 13.80 -4.38 0.13
N PHE A 97 15.10 -4.54 0.39
CA PHE A 97 16.11 -4.64 -0.65
C PHE A 97 17.24 -5.57 -0.22
N LEU A 98 17.92 -6.15 -1.19
CA LEU A 98 19.15 -6.94 -1.01
C LEU A 98 20.13 -6.54 -2.12
N THR A 99 21.31 -6.03 -1.75
CA THR A 99 22.37 -5.68 -2.69
C THR A 99 23.75 -5.85 -2.05
N ALA A 100 24.74 -6.24 -2.85
CA ALA A 100 26.15 -6.27 -2.47
C ALA A 100 26.91 -5.03 -2.98
N HIS A 101 26.25 -4.15 -3.75
CA HIS A 101 26.89 -3.01 -4.41
C HIS A 101 26.69 -1.72 -3.61
N THR A 102 27.73 -0.89 -3.57
CA THR A 102 27.71 0.47 -3.02
C THR A 102 28.65 1.39 -3.82
N PRO A 103 28.26 2.64 -4.12
CA PRO A 103 26.96 3.24 -3.80
C PRO A 103 25.81 2.69 -4.66
N SER A 104 24.58 2.76 -4.17
CA SER A 104 23.39 2.31 -4.92
C SER A 104 22.16 3.15 -4.58
N LEU A 105 21.50 3.69 -5.61
CA LEU A 105 20.23 4.40 -5.50
C LEU A 105 19.09 3.38 -5.45
N LEU A 106 18.34 3.34 -4.35
CA LEU A 106 17.27 2.36 -4.12
C LEU A 106 15.89 2.93 -4.44
N LEU A 107 15.67 4.21 -4.14
CA LEU A 107 14.42 4.91 -4.41
C LEU A 107 14.71 6.36 -4.73
N TYR A 108 14.01 6.90 -5.73
CA TYR A 108 14.04 8.32 -6.07
C TYR A 108 12.62 8.79 -6.38
N ILE A 109 12.17 9.80 -5.64
CA ILE A 109 10.90 10.49 -5.84
C ILE A 109 11.24 11.94 -6.13
N ASN A 110 10.61 12.51 -7.15
CA ASN A 110 10.77 13.91 -7.50
C ASN A 110 9.40 14.54 -7.75
N THR A 111 9.25 15.78 -7.32
CA THR A 111 8.04 16.58 -7.53
C THR A 111 8.22 17.52 -8.71
N TYR A 112 7.11 18.07 -9.20
CA TYR A 112 7.12 19.13 -10.20
C TYR A 112 7.91 20.38 -9.74
N PHE A 113 7.88 20.66 -8.44
CA PHE A 113 8.57 21.80 -7.82
C PHE A 113 10.05 21.54 -7.52
N HIS A 114 10.63 20.47 -8.09
CA HIS A 114 12.04 20.08 -7.91
C HIS A 114 12.41 19.72 -6.46
N GLU A 115 11.42 19.31 -5.66
CA GLU A 115 11.66 18.69 -4.36
C GLU A 115 11.84 17.19 -4.58
N TYR A 116 12.79 16.58 -3.87
CA TYR A 116 13.05 15.16 -4.05
C TYR A 116 13.31 14.44 -2.74
N LEU A 117 13.02 13.14 -2.76
CA LEU A 117 13.39 12.18 -1.73
C LEU A 117 14.20 11.09 -2.41
N ALA A 118 15.40 10.81 -1.87
CA ALA A 118 16.26 9.75 -2.37
C ALA A 118 16.70 8.85 -1.22
N VAL A 119 16.63 7.53 -1.44
CA VAL A 119 17.22 6.54 -0.54
C VAL A 119 18.43 5.94 -1.22
N ILE A 120 19.62 6.20 -0.67
CA ILE A 120 20.91 5.80 -1.24
C ILE A 120 21.67 4.97 -0.22
N LEU A 121 22.17 3.82 -0.65
CA LEU A 121 23.14 3.05 0.09
C LEU A 121 24.54 3.60 -0.21
N SER A 122 25.24 4.13 0.80
CA SER A 122 26.60 4.69 0.69
C SER A 122 27.67 3.71 1.18
N LYS A 123 28.91 3.92 0.76
CA LYS A 123 30.07 3.34 1.45
C LYS A 123 30.32 4.13 2.73
N ASN A 124 30.66 3.41 3.81
CA ASN A 124 31.25 4.03 5.01
C ASN A 124 32.64 4.60 4.69
#